data_AF-A0A5C7HQ02-F1
#
_entry.id   AF-A0A5C7HQ02-F1
#
_cell.length_a   1.000
_cell.length_b   1.000
_cell.length_c   1.000
_cell.angle_alpha   90.00
_cell.angle_beta   90.00
_cell.angle_gamma   90.00
#
_symmetry.space_group_name_H-M   'P 1'
#
loop_
_entity.id
_entity.type
_entity.pdbx_description
1 polymer ?
#
loop_
_entity_poly.entity_id
_entity_poly.type
_entity_poly.pdbx_seq_one_letter_code
_entity_poly.pdbx_strand_id
1 'polypeptide(L)'
;MEASGVVLVLIGPGSVDQARAFSEQTKFKGEVYADPSHSSYEAFRFVSGVSTTFTPKAGLKIIQSYMEGYRQDWNLSFEKDTVSRGGWQQGGIIVAGPGKSNISYIHKDKEAGDDPNIEDILKACCS
;
A
#
# COMPACT_ATOMS: atom_id res chain seq x y z
N MET A 1 10.69 12.02 -11.77
CA MET A 1 11.40 11.39 -10.65
C MET A 1 12.89 11.23 -10.97
N GLU A 2 13.30 10.45 -11.99
CA GLU A 2 14.73 10.38 -12.37
C GLU A 2 15.35 11.74 -12.74
N ALA A 3 14.61 12.61 -13.44
CA ALA A 3 15.06 13.96 -13.77
C ALA A 3 15.23 14.91 -12.57
N SER A 4 14.80 14.51 -11.37
CA SER A 4 14.83 15.30 -10.13
C SER A 4 15.83 14.76 -9.11
N GLY A 5 16.59 13.71 -9.44
CA GLY A 5 17.48 13.04 -8.49
C GLY A 5 16.75 12.20 -7.44
N VAL A 6 15.49 11.85 -7.67
CA VAL A 6 14.65 11.09 -6.74
C VAL A 6 14.33 9.72 -7.30
N VAL A 7 14.43 8.71 -6.44
CA VAL A 7 14.13 7.31 -6.75
C VAL A 7 12.77 6.94 -6.18
N LEU A 8 11.91 6.34 -7.01
CA LEU A 8 10.68 5.70 -6.53
C LEU A 8 10.98 4.24 -6.19
N VAL A 9 10.61 3.85 -4.97
CA VAL A 9 10.78 2.49 -4.46
C VAL A 9 9.42 1.97 -3.99
N LEU A 10 9.14 0.69 -4.25
CA LEU A 10 7.98 -0.02 -3.71
C LEU A 10 8.41 -0.98 -2.61
N ILE A 11 7.68 -1.01 -1.50
CA ILE A 11 7.88 -1.96 -0.40
C ILE A 11 6.54 -2.66 -0.17
N GLY A 12 6.49 -3.97 -0.32
CA GLY A 12 5.29 -4.79 -0.11
C GLY A 12 5.47 -5.76 1.06
N PRO A 13 4.38 -6.19 1.73
CA PRO A 13 4.45 -7.10 2.88
C PRO A 13 4.67 -8.57 2.46
N GLY A 14 4.70 -8.84 1.15
CA GLY A 14 4.84 -10.17 0.58
C GLY A 14 6.26 -10.74 0.68
N SER A 15 6.44 -11.96 0.15
CA SER A 15 7.74 -12.62 0.04
C SER A 15 8.59 -12.02 -1.09
N VAL A 16 9.89 -12.33 -1.08
CA VAL A 16 10.82 -11.93 -2.16
C VAL A 16 10.37 -12.49 -3.52
N ASP A 17 9.84 -13.71 -3.56
CA ASP A 17 9.34 -14.31 -4.80
C ASP A 17 8.09 -13.59 -5.33
N GLN A 18 7.21 -13.12 -4.43
CA GLN A 18 6.06 -12.30 -4.81
C GLN A 18 6.49 -10.93 -5.35
N ALA A 19 7.47 -10.28 -4.71
CA ALA A 19 8.05 -9.02 -5.20
C ALA A 19 8.71 -9.19 -6.57
N ARG A 20 9.45 -10.29 -6.79
CA ARG A 20 10.05 -10.62 -8.08
C ARG A 20 8.98 -10.84 -9.15
N ALA A 21 7.98 -11.66 -8.85
CA ALA A 21 6.87 -11.91 -9.77
C ALA A 21 6.13 -10.62 -10.14
N PHE A 22 5.90 -9.72 -9.18
CA PHE A 22 5.33 -8.40 -9.41
C PHE A 22 6.19 -7.58 -10.38
N SER A 23 7.50 -7.49 -10.13
CA SER A 23 8.43 -6.74 -10.97
C SER A 23 8.46 -7.27 -12.41
N GLU A 24 8.49 -8.60 -12.58
CA GLU A 24 8.51 -9.26 -13.89
C GLU A 24 7.20 -9.08 -14.67
N GLN A 25 6.05 -9.21 -13.99
CA GLN A 25 4.74 -9.10 -14.63
C GLN A 25 4.38 -7.65 -14.99
N THR A 26 4.63 -6.71 -14.08
CA THR A 26 4.30 -5.29 -14.28
C THR A 26 5.35 -4.54 -15.08
N LYS A 27 6.57 -5.10 -15.20
CA LYS A 27 7.74 -4.44 -15.79
C LYS A 27 8.05 -3.10 -15.11
N PHE A 28 7.76 -3.00 -13.82
CA PHE A 28 8.07 -1.82 -13.03
C PHE A 28 9.57 -1.55 -13.08
N LYS A 29 9.94 -0.29 -13.31
CA LYS A 29 11.34 0.11 -13.55
C LYS A 29 12.09 0.53 -12.28
N GLY A 30 11.38 0.76 -11.18
CA GLY A 30 11.99 1.09 -9.89
C GLY A 30 12.33 -0.16 -9.07
N GLU A 31 12.91 0.07 -7.90
CA GLU A 31 13.23 -1.01 -6.97
C GLU A 31 11.98 -1.50 -6.25
N VAL A 32 11.86 -2.82 -6.08
CA VAL A 32 10.77 -3.46 -5.33
C VAL A 32 11.38 -4.29 -4.21
N TYR A 33 11.02 -3.96 -2.98
CA TYR A 33 11.45 -4.66 -1.77
C TYR A 33 10.29 -5.45 -1.16
N ALA A 34 10.64 -6.59 -0.58
CA ALA A 34 9.74 -7.41 0.22
C ALA A 34 10.04 -7.22 1.70
N ASP A 35 9.02 -6.92 2.50
CA ASP A 35 9.08 -6.83 3.96
C ASP A 35 8.13 -7.86 4.58
N PRO A 36 8.49 -9.16 4.54
CA PRO A 36 7.65 -10.23 5.08
C PRO A 36 7.50 -10.17 6.60
N SER A 37 8.33 -9.38 7.28
CA SER A 37 8.26 -9.13 8.72
C SER A 37 7.35 -7.97 9.11
N HIS A 38 6.86 -7.20 8.13
CA HIS A 38 6.09 -5.97 8.31
C HIS A 38 6.80 -4.88 9.14
N SER A 39 8.12 -4.98 9.29
CA SER A 39 8.94 -4.10 10.12
C SER A 39 8.85 -2.63 9.68
N SER A 40 8.77 -2.38 8.37
CA SER A 40 8.59 -1.04 7.82
C SER A 40 7.21 -0.48 8.14
N TYR A 41 6.18 -1.30 8.04
CA TYR A 41 4.80 -0.91 8.36
C TYR A 41 4.62 -0.58 9.84
N GLU A 42 5.24 -1.37 10.72
CA GLU A 42 5.26 -1.11 12.17
C GLU A 42 6.03 0.18 12.50
N ALA A 43 7.20 0.38 11.87
CA ALA A 43 8.02 1.59 12.07
C ALA A 43 7.25 2.86 11.71
N PHE A 44 6.51 2.84 10.60
CA PHE A 44 5.67 3.96 10.19
C PHE A 44 4.30 3.98 10.87
N ARG A 45 3.97 2.98 11.69
CA ARG A 45 2.65 2.82 12.34
C ARG A 45 1.53 3.00 11.31
N PHE A 46 1.63 2.31 10.18
CA PHE A 46 0.56 2.29 9.20
C PHE A 46 -0.67 1.60 9.79
N VAL A 47 -1.84 2.00 9.31
CA VAL A 47 -3.11 1.55 9.90
C VAL A 47 -3.39 0.11 9.47
N SER A 48 -3.72 -0.75 10.42
CA SER A 48 -4.14 -2.13 10.15
C SER A 48 -5.44 -2.42 10.90
N GLY A 49 -6.47 -2.89 10.21
CA GLY A 49 -7.72 -3.26 10.87
C GLY A 49 -8.93 -3.39 9.95
N VAL A 50 -9.85 -4.28 10.32
CA VAL A 50 -11.12 -4.50 9.63
C VAL A 50 -11.99 -3.23 9.60
N SER A 51 -11.88 -2.36 10.62
CA SER A 51 -12.66 -1.11 10.72
C SER A 51 -12.18 0.01 9.79
N THR A 52 -10.96 -0.05 9.27
CA THR A 52 -10.38 0.98 8.39
C THR A 52 -10.48 0.59 6.92
N THR A 53 -10.64 -0.69 6.61
CA THR A 53 -10.90 -1.17 5.24
C THR A 53 -12.40 -1.27 4.92
N PHE A 54 -13.26 -1.36 5.94
CA PHE A 54 -14.72 -1.31 5.79
C PHE A 54 -15.31 -0.02 6.34
N THR A 55 -15.11 1.10 5.65
CA THR A 55 -15.99 2.26 5.84
C THR A 55 -17.40 1.94 5.30
N PRO A 56 -18.46 2.65 5.74
CA PRO A 56 -19.82 2.42 5.25
C PRO A 56 -19.96 2.46 3.72
N LYS A 57 -19.06 3.21 3.04
CA LYS A 57 -18.97 3.28 1.58
C LYS A 57 -18.40 2.01 0.94
N ALA A 58 -17.40 1.38 1.56
CA ALA A 58 -16.86 0.10 1.10
C ALA A 58 -17.90 -1.03 1.26
N GLY A 59 -18.66 -1.03 2.36
CA GLY A 59 -19.78 -1.95 2.57
C GLY A 59 -20.88 -1.82 1.50
N LEU A 60 -21.22 -0.60 1.08
CA LEU A 60 -22.16 -0.34 -0.02
C LEU A 60 -21.65 -0.87 -1.36
N LYS A 61 -20.37 -0.66 -1.68
CA LYS A 61 -19.76 -1.20 -2.91
C LYS A 61 -19.73 -2.73 -2.92
N ILE A 62 -19.55 -3.37 -1.76
CA ILE A 62 -19.56 -4.84 -1.65
C ILE A 62 -20.97 -5.40 -1.89
N ILE A 63 -22.01 -4.76 -1.34
CA ILE A 63 -23.41 -5.12 -1.63
C ILE A 63 -23.71 -4.92 -3.11
N GLN A 64 -23.25 -3.82 -3.70
CA GLN A 64 -23.43 -3.51 -5.11
C GLN A 64 -22.72 -4.54 -6.03
N SER A 65 -21.46 -4.87 -5.75
CA SER A 65 -20.70 -5.89 -6.50
C SER A 65 -21.30 -7.31 -6.36
N TYR A 66 -21.90 -7.62 -5.21
CA TYR A 66 -22.64 -8.87 -5.02
C TYR A 66 -23.93 -8.91 -5.86
N MET A 67 -24.66 -7.79 -5.95
CA MET A 67 -25.83 -7.65 -6.83
C MET A 67 -25.45 -7.68 -8.32
N GLU A 68 -24.27 -7.18 -8.68
CA GLU A 68 -23.73 -7.16 -10.05
C GLU A 68 -23.06 -8.51 -10.44
N GLY A 69 -23.05 -9.51 -9.56
CA GLY A 69 -22.66 -10.88 -9.88
C GLY A 69 -21.18 -11.23 -9.74
N TYR A 70 -20.35 -10.33 -9.19
CA TYR A 70 -18.94 -10.62 -8.90
C TYR A 70 -18.81 -11.47 -7.64
N ARG A 71 -18.92 -12.79 -7.82
CA ARG A 71 -18.68 -13.79 -6.78
C ARG A 71 -17.22 -14.24 -6.76
N GLN A 72 -16.32 -13.35 -6.35
CA GLN A 72 -15.02 -13.83 -5.86
C GLN A 72 -15.25 -14.64 -4.57
N ASP A 73 -14.43 -15.66 -4.32
CA ASP A 73 -14.59 -16.56 -3.18
C ASP A 73 -14.16 -15.83 -1.88
N TRP A 74 -15.06 -14.98 -1.38
CA TRP A 74 -14.84 -14.08 -0.25
C TRP A 74 -14.49 -14.82 1.04
N ASN A 75 -14.79 -16.12 1.13
CA ASN A 75 -14.36 -16.97 2.24
C ASN A 75 -12.83 -16.93 2.41
N LEU A 76 -12.07 -16.89 1.30
CA LEU A 76 -10.62 -16.79 1.33
C LEU A 76 -10.16 -15.42 1.87
N SER A 77 -10.89 -14.34 1.61
CA SER A 77 -10.54 -12.99 2.09
C SER A 77 -10.83 -12.79 3.58
N PHE A 78 -11.77 -13.54 4.15
CA PHE A 78 -12.13 -13.53 5.57
C PHE A 78 -11.51 -14.68 6.36
N GLU A 79 -10.83 -15.61 5.70
CA GLU A 79 -10.02 -16.62 6.37
C GLU A 79 -8.99 -15.93 7.29
N LYS A 80 -8.95 -16.38 8.54
CA LYS A 80 -8.04 -15.86 9.57
C LYS A 80 -6.61 -15.75 9.07
N ASP A 81 -6.21 -16.71 8.23
CA ASP A 81 -4.89 -16.83 7.61
C ASP A 81 -4.56 -15.65 6.67
N THR A 82 -5.53 -15.17 5.91
CA THR A 82 -5.40 -14.07 4.94
C THR A 82 -5.47 -12.72 5.63
N VAL A 83 -6.29 -12.64 6.68
CA VAL A 83 -6.36 -11.50 7.61
C VAL A 83 -5.03 -11.35 8.38
N SER A 84 -4.46 -12.45 8.87
CA SER A 84 -3.20 -12.46 9.64
C SER A 84 -1.95 -12.26 8.77
N ARG A 85 -2.03 -12.53 7.47
CA ARG A 85 -0.94 -12.33 6.49
C ARG A 85 -0.93 -10.92 5.85
N GLY A 86 -1.66 -9.95 6.42
CA GLY A 86 -1.63 -8.56 5.96
C GLY A 86 -2.72 -8.17 4.96
N GLY A 87 -3.76 -8.99 4.75
CA GLY A 87 -4.88 -8.66 3.84
C GLY A 87 -5.67 -7.39 4.17
N TRP A 88 -5.41 -6.78 5.34
CA TRP A 88 -6.07 -5.56 5.83
C TRP A 88 -5.08 -4.49 6.30
N GLN A 89 -3.83 -4.56 5.82
CA GLN A 89 -2.79 -3.61 6.16
C GLN A 89 -2.82 -2.46 5.16
N GLN A 90 -3.10 -1.25 5.64
CA GLN A 90 -3.02 -0.05 4.82
C GLN A 90 -1.55 0.35 4.67
N GLY A 91 -1.23 0.90 3.51
CA GLY A 91 0.10 1.40 3.20
C GLY A 91 0.19 2.90 3.40
N GLY A 92 0.99 3.52 2.54
CA GLY A 92 1.14 4.95 2.48
C GLY A 92 2.28 5.35 1.57
N ILE A 93 2.44 6.67 1.42
CA ILE A 93 3.54 7.27 0.66
C ILE A 93 4.39 8.09 1.60
N ILE A 94 5.70 7.90 1.49
CA ILE A 94 6.69 8.63 2.29
C ILE A 94 7.67 9.29 1.32
N VAL A 95 7.96 10.56 1.55
CA VAL A 95 9.06 11.25 0.89
C VAL A 95 10.18 11.41 1.91
N ALA A 96 11.25 10.66 1.72
CA ALA A 96 12.43 10.66 2.57
C ALA A 96 13.56 11.47 1.92
N GLY A 97 14.30 12.22 2.74
CA GLY A 97 15.48 12.96 2.35
C GLY A 97 15.32 14.50 2.38
N PRO A 98 16.38 15.24 2.03
CA PRO A 98 17.75 14.72 1.82
C PRO A 98 18.35 14.16 3.13
N GLY A 99 19.25 13.19 3.01
CA GLY A 99 19.87 12.49 4.15
C GLY A 99 19.06 11.29 4.67
N LYS A 100 19.59 10.58 5.68
CA LYS A 100 19.02 9.32 6.18
C LYS A 100 17.90 9.47 7.21
N SER A 101 17.78 10.65 7.81
CA SER A 101 16.90 10.89 8.96
C SER A 101 15.78 11.88 8.68
N ASN A 102 15.75 12.46 7.47
CA ASN A 102 14.75 13.44 7.12
C ASN A 102 13.58 12.78 6.41
N ILE A 103 12.36 13.15 6.81
CA ILE A 103 11.13 12.77 6.12
C ILE A 103 10.36 14.06 5.89
N SER A 104 10.25 14.48 4.62
CA SER A 104 9.57 15.73 4.25
C SER A 104 8.06 15.55 4.11
N TYR A 105 7.59 14.31 3.90
CA TYR A 105 6.17 14.00 3.76
C TYR A 105 5.85 12.57 4.19
N ILE A 106 4.71 12.41 4.87
CA ILE A 106 4.12 11.12 5.19
C ILE A 106 2.63 11.22 4.94
N HIS A 107 2.14 10.39 4.03
CA HIS A 107 0.74 10.03 3.92
C HIS A 107 0.55 8.59 4.36
N LYS A 108 -0.42 8.35 5.23
CA LYS A 108 -0.80 7.02 5.69
C LYS A 108 -2.22 6.80 5.21
N ASP A 109 -2.42 5.75 4.43
CA ASP A 109 -3.73 5.48 3.85
C ASP A 109 -4.69 5.13 5.00
N LYS A 110 -5.82 5.83 5.08
CA LYS A 110 -6.84 5.56 6.11
C LYS A 110 -7.75 4.40 5.72
N GLU A 111 -7.97 4.24 4.43
CA GLU A 111 -8.78 3.20 3.82
C GLU A 111 -8.24 2.85 2.43
N ALA A 112 -8.68 1.71 1.89
CA ALA A 112 -8.27 1.32 0.54
C ALA A 112 -8.77 2.36 -0.48
N GLY A 113 -7.84 2.93 -1.26
CA GLY A 113 -8.12 3.99 -2.22
C GLY A 113 -8.09 5.42 -1.65
N ASP A 114 -7.62 5.61 -0.42
CA ASP A 114 -7.24 6.92 0.14
C ASP A 114 -5.91 7.39 -0.47
N ASP A 115 -5.90 7.58 -1.79
CA ASP A 115 -4.70 7.98 -2.52
C ASP A 115 -4.35 9.45 -2.23
N PRO A 116 -3.10 9.77 -1.85
CA PRO A 116 -2.65 11.15 -1.67
C PRO A 116 -2.67 11.93 -2.98
N ASN A 117 -2.84 13.26 -2.88
CA ASN A 117 -2.70 14.14 -4.04
C ASN A 117 -1.26 14.13 -4.55
N ILE A 118 -1.07 13.78 -5.83
CA ILE A 118 0.24 13.72 -6.47
C ILE A 118 0.99 15.05 -6.45
N GLU A 119 0.28 16.18 -6.48
CA GLU A 119 0.88 17.51 -6.43
C GLU A 119 1.57 17.77 -5.08
N ASP A 120 0.98 17.30 -3.98
CA ASP A 120 1.54 17.43 -2.64
C ASP A 120 2.83 16.59 -2.50
N ILE A 121 2.83 15.38 -3.07
CA ILE A 121 4.01 14.51 -3.11
C ILE A 121 5.12 15.17 -3.91
N LEU A 122 4.83 15.63 -5.13
CA LEU A 122 5.82 16.24 -6.01
C LEU A 122 6.39 17.52 -5.39
N LYS A 123 5.55 18.33 -4.73
CA LYS A 123 6.01 19.50 -3.99
C LYS A 123 6.96 19.09 -2.87
N ALA A 124 6.61 18.13 -2.02
CA ALA A 124 7.48 17.69 -0.93
C ALA A 124 8.78 17.01 -1.39
N CYS A 125 8.76 16.42 -2.59
CA CYS A 125 9.84 15.68 -3.22
C CYS A 125 10.85 16.59 -3.96
N CYS A 126 10.35 17.63 -4.65
CA CYS A 126 11.14 18.43 -5.58
C CYS A 126 11.21 19.93 -5.19
N SER A 127 10.97 20.25 -3.92
CA SER A 127 11.14 21.62 -3.38
C SER A 127 12.60 22.06 -3.34
#